data_AF-A0A2U0S5J9-F1
#
_entry.id   AF-A0A2U0S5J9-F1
#
_cell.length_a   1.000
_cell.length_b   1.000
_cell.length_c   1.000
_cell.angle_alpha   90.00
_cell.angle_beta   90.00
_cell.angle_gamma   90.00
#
_symmetry.space_group_name_H-M   'P 1'
#
loop_
_entity.id
_entity.type
_entity.pdbx_description
1 polymer ?
#
loop_
_entity_poly.entity_id
_entity_poly.type
_entity_poly.pdbx_seq_one_letter_code
_entity_poly.pdbx_strand_id
1 'polypeptide(L)'
;MISLTPQINVSSVIEEMTKISNIIFIISVIGDYDLLAIALAKEFEHMFTTGESLANVSGVTKIEARPYILSGDPEHEKAVVNGFYRHIDPSQ
;
A
#
# COMPACT_ATOMS: atom_id res chain seq x y z
N MET A 1 -3.10 -1.69 -2.05
CA MET A 1 -4.07 -2.75 -2.37
C MET A 1 -3.48 -4.09 -2.01
N ILE A 2 -4.29 -5.01 -1.49
CA ILE A 2 -3.82 -6.27 -0.92
C ILE A 2 -4.72 -7.40 -1.42
N SER A 3 -4.12 -8.49 -1.89
CA SER A 3 -4.82 -9.74 -2.20
C SER A 3 -4.58 -10.74 -1.08
N LEU A 4 -5.59 -11.56 -0.81
CA LEU A 4 -5.61 -12.56 0.24
C LEU A 4 -5.70 -13.97 -0.34
N THR A 5 -5.34 -14.96 0.46
CA THR A 5 -5.59 -16.36 0.14
C THR A 5 -7.10 -16.62 0.10
N PRO A 6 -7.60 -17.45 -0.82
CA PRO A 6 -9.00 -17.86 -0.85
C PRO A 6 -9.48 -18.44 0.50
N GLN A 7 -10.76 -18.25 0.81
CA GLN A 7 -11.44 -18.77 2.01
C GLN A 7 -10.92 -18.25 3.36
N ILE A 8 -10.02 -17.27 3.40
CA ILE A 8 -9.60 -16.67 4.67
C ILE A 8 -10.72 -15.83 5.30
N ASN A 9 -10.73 -15.77 6.63
CA ASN A 9 -11.58 -14.84 7.35
C ASN A 9 -11.03 -13.40 7.20
N VAL A 10 -11.65 -12.63 6.31
CA VAL A 10 -11.23 -11.26 5.99
C VAL A 10 -11.27 -10.35 7.22
N SER A 11 -12.26 -10.50 8.11
CA SER A 11 -12.37 -9.66 9.31
C SER A 11 -11.19 -9.86 10.26
N SER A 12 -10.73 -11.11 10.46
CA SER A 12 -9.56 -11.35 11.31
C SER A 12 -8.27 -10.79 10.70
N VAL A 13 -8.13 -10.84 9.37
CA VAL A 13 -7.00 -10.23 8.68
C VAL A 13 -6.99 -8.72 8.88
N ILE A 14 -8.14 -8.06 8.73
CA ILE A 14 -8.26 -6.62 8.98
C ILE A 14 -7.92 -6.29 10.43
N GLU A 15 -8.45 -7.04 11.41
CA GLU A 15 -8.12 -6.86 12.83
C GLU A 15 -6.62 -6.97 13.10
N GLU A 16 -5.91 -7.89 12.45
CA GLU A 16 -4.46 -8.00 12.56
C GLU A 16 -3.74 -6.80 11.93
N MET A 17 -4.12 -6.42 10.71
CA MET A 17 -3.52 -5.31 10.00
C MET A 17 -3.74 -3.96 10.70
N THR A 18 -4.88 -3.75 11.37
CA THR A 18 -5.13 -2.51 12.14
C THR A 18 -4.19 -2.31 13.32
N LYS A 19 -3.44 -3.35 13.73
CA LYS A 19 -2.39 -3.24 14.77
C LYS A 19 -1.11 -2.60 14.23
N ILE A 20 -0.95 -2.50 12.91
CA ILE A 20 0.17 -1.83 12.27
C ILE A 20 -0.04 -0.32 12.39
N SER A 21 0.76 0.32 13.24
CA SER A 21 0.49 1.64 13.81
C SER A 21 0.25 2.78 12.81
N ASN A 22 0.80 2.68 11.60
CA ASN A 22 0.69 3.72 10.59
C ASN A 22 -0.40 3.45 9.55
N ILE A 23 -1.12 2.32 9.64
CA ILE A 23 -2.32 2.07 8.86
C ILE A 23 -3.49 2.84 9.48
N ILE A 24 -4.08 3.75 8.71
CA ILE A 24 -5.16 4.63 9.18
C ILE A 24 -6.53 4.19 8.67
N PHE A 25 -6.57 3.36 7.63
CA PHE A 25 -7.81 2.90 7.03
C PHE A 25 -7.60 1.58 6.30
N ILE A 26 -8.52 0.65 6.46
CA ILE A 26 -8.62 -0.59 5.67
C ILE A 26 -10.09 -0.84 5.35
N ILE A 27 -10.37 -1.23 4.11
CA ILE A 27 -11.71 -1.62 3.68
C ILE A 27 -11.63 -2.81 2.71
N SER A 28 -12.62 -3.69 2.78
CA SER A 28 -12.84 -4.72 1.77
C SER A 28 -13.37 -4.12 0.48
N VAL A 29 -12.84 -4.58 -0.65
CA VAL A 29 -13.21 -4.08 -1.99
C VAL A 29 -13.57 -5.24 -2.91
N ILE A 30 -14.29 -4.93 -3.98
CA ILE A 30 -14.60 -5.89 -5.05
C ILE A 30 -13.67 -5.58 -6.23
N GLY A 31 -12.97 -6.59 -6.76
CA GLY A 31 -12.09 -6.47 -7.92
C GLY A 31 -10.90 -7.43 -7.87
N ASP A 32 -9.78 -7.05 -8.49
CA ASP A 32 -8.53 -7.82 -8.52
C ASP A 32 -7.83 -7.95 -7.16
N TYR A 33 -8.31 -7.21 -6.15
CA TYR A 33 -7.80 -7.16 -4.80
C TYR A 33 -8.96 -7.32 -3.81
N ASP A 34 -8.63 -7.81 -2.63
CA ASP A 34 -9.60 -8.02 -1.56
C ASP A 34 -9.67 -6.81 -0.63
N LEU A 35 -8.55 -6.09 -0.43
CA LEU A 35 -8.46 -4.95 0.48
C LEU A 35 -7.81 -3.71 -0.15
N LEU A 36 -8.35 -2.55 0.21
CA LEU A 36 -7.67 -1.26 0.11
C LEU A 36 -7.21 -0.84 1.51
N ALA A 37 -5.92 -0.52 1.65
CA ALA A 37 -5.34 0.01 2.88
C ALA A 37 -4.68 1.37 2.60
N ILE A 38 -4.85 2.32 3.52
CA ILE A 38 -4.17 3.62 3.51
C ILE A 38 -3.25 3.67 4.72
N ALA A 39 -1.98 3.97 4.48
CA ALA A 39 -0.97 4.12 5.51
C ALA A 39 -0.25 5.45 5.37
N LEU A 40 0.14 6.03 6.51
CA LEU A 40 0.98 7.21 6.56
C LEU A 40 2.45 6.78 6.54
N ALA A 41 3.20 7.29 5.57
CA ALA A 41 4.65 7.09 5.49
C ALA A 41 5.34 8.45 5.57
N LYS A 42 6.43 8.53 6.33
CA LYS A 42 7.26 9.75 6.42
C LYS A 42 8.24 9.83 5.25
N GLU A 43 8.75 8.67 4.87
CA GLU A 43 9.79 8.45 3.86
C GLU A 43 9.52 7.10 3.18
N PHE A 44 10.15 6.84 2.03
CA PHE A 44 9.98 5.58 1.29
C PHE A 44 10.28 4.34 2.12
N GLU A 45 11.31 4.40 2.95
CA GLU A 45 11.73 3.33 3.87
C GLU A 45 10.59 2.95 4.81
N HIS A 46 9.78 3.93 5.26
CA HIS A 46 8.61 3.66 6.09
C HIS A 46 7.51 2.93 5.29
N MET A 47 7.35 3.23 4.00
CA MET A 47 6.42 2.50 3.13
C MET A 47 6.85 1.04 2.95
N PHE A 48 8.15 0.78 2.74
CA PHE A 48 8.67 -0.58 2.60
C PHE A 48 8.51 -1.41 3.87
N THR A 49 8.88 -0.86 5.03
CA THR A 49 8.70 -1.53 6.34
C THR A 49 7.22 -1.80 6.66
N THR A 50 6.31 -0.92 6.23
CA THR A 50 4.86 -1.17 6.30
C THR A 50 4.45 -2.34 5.40
N GLY A 51 4.98 -2.38 4.17
CA GLY A 51 4.75 -3.46 3.23
C GLY A 51 5.25 -4.81 3.75
N GLU A 52 6.43 -4.85 4.37
CA GLU A 52 6.97 -6.04 5.04
C GLU A 52 6.09 -6.49 6.21
N SER A 53 5.62 -5.54 7.02
CA SER A 53 4.70 -5.83 8.13
C SER A 53 3.39 -6.44 7.64
N LEU A 54 2.83 -5.88 6.55
CA LEU A 54 1.64 -6.41 5.90
C LEU A 54 1.87 -7.79 5.26
N ALA A 55 3.03 -8.01 4.65
CA ALA A 55 3.37 -9.30 4.03
C ALA A 55 3.49 -10.44 5.05
N ASN A 56 3.78 -10.12 6.32
CA ASN A 56 3.82 -11.08 7.41
C ASN A 56 2.45 -11.43 8.00
N VAL A 57 1.38 -10.70 7.64
CA VAL A 57 0.02 -11.02 8.08
C VAL A 57 -0.45 -12.30 7.37
N SER A 58 -0.98 -13.24 8.16
CA SER A 58 -1.39 -14.53 7.63
C SER A 58 -2.43 -14.39 6.52
N GLY A 59 -2.16 -15.04 5.39
CA GLY A 59 -3.02 -15.05 4.22
C GLY A 59 -2.88 -13.87 3.29
N VAL A 60 -1.96 -12.93 3.51
CA VAL A 60 -1.59 -11.95 2.48
C VAL A 60 -0.80 -12.63 1.37
N THR A 61 -1.22 -12.46 0.12
CA THR A 61 -0.59 -13.08 -1.06
C THR A 61 0.06 -12.08 -1.99
N LYS A 62 -0.46 -10.85 -2.01
CA LYS A 62 0.03 -9.78 -2.90
C LYS A 62 -0.19 -8.43 -2.25
N ILE A 63 0.77 -7.53 -2.43
CA ILE A 63 0.65 -6.12 -2.05
C ILE A 63 1.04 -5.27 -3.26
N GLU A 64 0.17 -4.35 -3.63
CA GLU A 64 0.50 -3.26 -4.54
C GLU A 64 0.35 -1.92 -3.83
N ALA A 65 1.47 -1.22 -3.71
CA ALA A 65 1.53 0.10 -3.10
C ALA A 65 1.82 1.16 -4.16
N ARG A 66 1.21 2.33 -3.97
CA ARG A 66 1.52 3.56 -4.69
C ARG A 66 1.59 4.67 -3.65
N PRO A 67 2.68 5.44 -3.59
CA PRO A 67 2.71 6.62 -2.76
C PRO A 67 1.73 7.67 -3.33
N TYR A 68 1.24 8.56 -2.48
CA TYR A 68 0.48 9.75 -2.88
C TYR A 68 1.31 10.97 -2.51
N ILE A 69 2.25 11.34 -3.38
CA ILE A 69 3.18 12.44 -3.15
C ILE A 69 2.82 13.59 -4.10
N LEU A 70 2.79 14.81 -3.56
CA LEU A 70 2.51 16.01 -4.34
C LEU A 70 3.68 16.36 -5.26
N SER A 71 3.38 16.86 -6.46
CA SER A 71 4.40 17.40 -7.34
C SER A 71 5.14 18.56 -6.66
N GLY A 72 6.47 18.54 -6.70
CA GLY A 72 7.33 19.52 -6.02
C GLY A 72 7.81 19.10 -4.62
N ASP A 73 7.28 18.00 -4.06
CA ASP A 73 7.86 17.36 -2.88
C ASP A 73 9.19 16.67 -3.25
N PRO A 74 10.27 16.80 -2.46
CA PRO A 74 11.54 16.11 -2.72
C PRO A 74 11.41 14.59 -2.88
N GLU A 75 10.44 13.96 -2.20
CA GLU A 75 10.17 12.54 -2.32
C GLU A 75 9.51 12.18 -3.67
N HIS A 76 8.93 13.15 -4.39
CA HIS A 76 8.31 12.91 -5.69
C HIS A 76 9.36 12.46 -6.73
N GLU A 77 10.54 13.10 -6.76
CA GLU A 77 11.62 12.71 -7.68
C GLU A 77 12.10 11.28 -7.39
N LYS A 78 12.27 10.95 -6.11
CA LYS A 78 12.59 9.58 -5.69
C LYS A 78 11.50 8.60 -6.11
N ALA A 79 10.22 8.97 -6.01
CA ALA A 79 9.10 8.14 -6.45
C ALA A 79 9.18 7.81 -7.95
N VAL A 80 9.50 8.82 -8.77
CA VAL A 80 9.64 8.68 -10.23
C VAL A 80 10.82 7.78 -10.56
N VAL A 81 11.99 7.98 -9.93
CA VAL A 81 13.19 7.14 -10.14
C VAL A 81 12.91 5.68 -9.78
N ASN A 82 12.13 5.44 -8.72
CA ASN A 82 11.73 4.10 -8.31
C ASN A 82 10.54 3.54 -9.11
N GLY A 83 10.08 4.24 -10.15
CA GLY A 83 9.05 3.75 -11.08
C GLY A 83 7.62 3.79 -10.56
N PHE A 84 7.35 4.51 -9.45
CA PHE A 84 6.00 4.64 -8.91
C PHE A 84 5.08 5.53 -9.75
N TYR A 85 5.66 6.47 -10.49
CA TYR A 85 4.95 7.33 -11.44
C TYR A 85 5.62 7.23 -12.81
N ARG A 86 4.80 7.20 -13.87
CA ARG A 86 5.30 7.43 -15.22
C ARG A 86 5.48 8.94 -15.41
N HIS A 87 6.56 9.37 -16.05
CA HIS A 87 6.61 10.73 -16.60
C HIS A 87 5.44 10.88 -17.57
N ILE A 88 4.41 11.63 -17.17
CA ILE A 88 3.40 12.10 -18.08
C ILE A 88 3.97 13.41 -18.61
N ASP A 89 4.49 13.37 -19.84
CA ASP A 89 4.83 14.59 -20.56
C ASP A 89 3.52 15.39 -20.74
N PRO A 90 3.39 16.58 -20.13
CA PRO A 90 2.16 17.36 -20.24
C PRO A 90 1.89 17.87 -21.67
N SER A 91 2.81 17.63 -22.62
CA SER A 91 2.69 18.00 -24.03
C SER A 91 2.19 16.87 -24.95
N GLN A 92 1.87 15.68 -24.41
CA GLN A 92 1.18 14.59 -25.13
C GLN A 92 -0.28 14.44 -24.69
#